data_AF-A0A962ZT15-F1
#
_entry.id   AF-A0A962ZT15-F1
#
_cell.length_a   1.000
_cell.length_b   1.000
_cell.length_c   1.000
_cell.angle_alpha   90.00
_cell.angle_beta   90.00
_cell.angle_gamma   90.00
#
_symmetry.space_group_name_H-M   'P 1'
#
loop_
_entity.id
_entity.type
_entity.pdbx_description
1 polymer ?
#
loop_
_entity_poly.entity_id
_entity_poly.type
_entity_poly.pdbx_seq_one_letter_code
_entity_poly.pdbx_strand_id
1 'polypeptide(L)'
;MDSLIIVAAFACGFAARQLGQPPLVGYLVAGFALGLAGYQSSATIETIANAGISMMLFIIGLKLDLRSLLRPEIYRSTLENGLAFGLVVFCFLLV
;
A
#
# COMPACT_ATOMS: atom_id res chain seq x y z
N MET A 1 4.85 23.81 5.32
CA MET A 1 3.87 22.80 5.80
C MET A 1 4.33 21.37 5.52
N ASP A 2 5.29 21.17 4.61
CA ASP A 2 5.80 19.86 4.20
C ASP A 2 6.51 19.08 5.32
N SER A 3 7.27 19.77 6.17
CA SER A 3 8.00 19.14 7.27
C SER A 3 7.07 18.48 8.29
N LEU A 4 5.87 19.02 8.52
CA LEU A 4 4.88 18.44 9.43
C LEU A 4 4.37 17.09 8.91
N ILE A 5 4.13 16.98 7.60
CA ILE A 5 3.66 15.74 6.96
C ILE A 5 4.75 14.67 7.06
N ILE A 6 6.01 15.02 6.81
CA ILE A 6 7.15 14.10 6.90
C ILE A 6 7.38 13.63 8.35
N VAL A 7 7.35 14.57 9.32
CA VAL A 7 7.53 14.23 10.75
C VAL A 7 6.37 13.37 11.24
N ALA A 8 5.13 13.68 10.85
CA ALA A 8 3.97 12.87 11.22
C ALA A 8 4.04 11.46 10.60
N ALA A 9 4.40 11.35 9.32
CA ALA A 9 4.63 10.05 8.68
C ALA A 9 5.73 9.27 9.40
N PHE A 10 6.86 9.90 9.69
CA PHE A 10 7.97 9.27 10.40
C PHE A 10 7.58 8.81 11.80
N ALA A 11 6.87 9.63 12.58
CA ALA A 11 6.40 9.31 13.91
C ALA A 11 5.44 8.10 13.88
N CYS A 12 4.51 8.07 12.92
CA CYS A 12 3.56 6.96 12.77
C CYS A 12 4.26 5.67 12.31
N GLY A 13 5.22 5.76 11.38
CA GLY A 13 6.06 4.62 10.98
C GLY A 13 6.92 4.08 12.12
N PHE A 14 7.45 4.96 12.96
CA PHE A 14 8.21 4.59 14.16
C PHE A 14 7.32 3.91 15.20
N ALA A 15 6.10 4.42 15.43
CA ALA A 15 5.12 3.79 16.29
C ALA A 15 4.70 2.40 15.77
N ALA A 16 4.43 2.27 14.45
CA ALA A 16 4.10 0.99 13.83
C ALA A 16 5.22 -0.04 14.01
N ARG A 17 6.49 0.40 13.89
CA ARG A 17 7.65 -0.45 14.15
C ARG A 17 7.74 -0.92 15.61
N GLN A 18 7.39 -0.07 16.57
CA GLN A 18 7.34 -0.48 17.99
C GLN A 18 6.26 -1.53 18.25
N LEU A 19 5.15 -1.47 17.52
CA LEU A 19 4.07 -2.46 17.58
C LEU A 19 4.38 -3.76 16.80
N GLY A 20 5.59 -3.89 16.24
CA GLY A 20 6.03 -5.06 15.47
C GLY A 20 5.53 -5.11 14.03
N GLN A 21 4.84 -4.07 13.56
CA GLN A 21 4.32 -3.99 12.19
C GLN A 21 5.39 -3.43 11.22
N PRO A 22 5.31 -3.78 9.93
CA PRO A 22 6.14 -3.14 8.92
C PRO A 22 5.94 -1.61 8.95
N PRO A 23 7.01 -0.81 8.92
CA PRO A 23 6.91 0.65 9.00
C PRO A 23 6.09 1.26 7.85
N LEU A 24 6.03 0.55 6.72
CA LEU A 24 5.24 0.94 5.54
C LEU A 24 3.75 1.10 5.86
N VAL A 25 3.21 0.28 6.77
CA VAL A 25 1.83 0.41 7.25
C VAL A 25 1.63 1.72 7.99
N GLY A 26 2.58 2.10 8.86
CA GLY A 26 2.52 3.37 9.60
C GLY A 26 2.62 4.59 8.69
N TYR A 27 3.48 4.57 7.67
CA TYR A 27 3.56 5.64 6.67
C TYR A 27 2.25 5.80 5.89
N LEU A 28 1.61 4.69 5.52
CA LEU A 28 0.34 4.70 4.80
C LEU A 28 -0.80 5.24 5.65
N VAL A 29 -0.91 4.80 6.90
CA VAL A 29 -1.93 5.29 7.86
C VAL A 29 -1.77 6.79 8.10
N ALA A 30 -0.55 7.28 8.30
CA ALA A 30 -0.30 8.71 8.45
C ALA A 30 -0.74 9.48 7.20
N GLY A 31 -0.38 9.01 6.00
CA GLY A 31 -0.78 9.63 4.74
C GLY A 31 -2.29 9.72 4.57
N PHE A 32 -3.02 8.65 4.87
CA PHE A 32 -4.49 8.66 4.82
C PHE A 32 -5.10 9.60 5.86
N ALA A 33 -4.62 9.58 7.11
CA ALA A 33 -5.13 10.44 8.17
C ALA A 33 -4.91 11.93 7.86
N LEU A 34 -3.72 12.28 7.36
CA LEU A 34 -3.38 13.65 6.94
C LEU A 34 -4.17 14.08 5.71
N GLY A 35 -4.37 13.18 4.74
CA GLY A 35 -5.19 13.45 3.56
C GLY A 35 -6.66 13.73 3.91
N LEU A 36 -7.25 12.96 4.83
CA LEU A 36 -8.60 13.19 5.33
C LEU A 36 -8.72 14.50 6.13
N ALA A 37 -7.64 14.92 6.80
CA ALA A 37 -7.55 16.21 7.49
C ALA A 37 -7.38 17.41 6.53
N GLY A 38 -7.33 17.18 5.20
CA GLY A 38 -7.25 18.24 4.19
C GLY A 38 -5.83 18.73 3.92
N TYR A 39 -4.80 18.04 4.41
CA TYR A 39 -3.41 18.38 4.05
C TYR A 39 -3.11 17.91 2.63
N GLN A 40 -2.79 18.87 1.75
CA GLN A 40 -2.36 18.57 0.39
C GLN A 40 -0.85 18.33 0.32
N SER A 41 -0.48 17.38 -0.54
CA SER A 41 0.91 17.14 -0.89
C SER A 41 1.45 18.34 -1.66
N SER A 42 2.62 18.83 -1.28
CA SER A 42 3.34 19.83 -2.09
C SER A 42 3.88 19.19 -3.36
N ALA A 43 4.02 19.99 -4.42
CA ALA A 43 4.54 19.56 -5.72
C ALA A 43 5.89 18.83 -5.59
N THR A 44 6.74 19.21 -4.61
CA THR A 44 8.02 18.54 -4.34
C THR A 44 7.83 17.12 -3.81
N ILE A 45 6.91 16.91 -2.85
CA ILE A 45 6.64 15.59 -2.28
C ILE A 45 6.04 14.67 -3.34
N GLU A 46 5.12 15.19 -4.16
CA GLU A 46 4.52 14.44 -5.26
C GLU A 46 5.55 13.98 -6.29
N THR A 47 6.48 14.87 -6.69
CA THR A 47 7.55 14.52 -7.63
C THR A 47 8.46 13.42 -7.09
N ILE A 48 8.86 13.52 -5.81
CA ILE A 48 9.71 12.51 -5.15
C ILE A 48 8.96 11.18 -4.99
N ALA A 49 7.68 11.22 -4.61
CA ALA A 49 6.84 10.03 -4.48
C ALA A 49 6.70 9.30 -5.81
N ASN A 50 6.43 10.02 -6.90
CA ASN A 50 6.32 9.45 -8.24
C ASN A 50 7.63 8.78 -8.68
N ALA A 51 8.78 9.41 -8.43
CA ALA A 51 10.09 8.82 -8.71
C ALA A 51 10.35 7.55 -7.86
N GLY A 52 10.02 7.58 -6.57
CA GLY A 52 10.18 6.44 -5.66
C GLY A 52 9.29 5.25 -6.03
N ILE A 53 8.02 5.49 -6.34
CA ILE A 53 7.08 4.44 -6.78
C ILE A 53 7.55 3.85 -8.12
N SER A 54 8.02 4.69 -9.05
CA SER A 54 8.56 4.23 -10.33
C SER A 54 9.76 3.29 -10.13
N MET A 55 10.73 3.65 -9.29
CA MET A 55 11.83 2.75 -8.94
C MET A 55 11.36 1.47 -8.24
N MET A 56 10.37 1.57 -7.35
CA MET A 56 9.82 0.40 -6.66
C MET A 56 9.16 -0.57 -7.65
N LEU A 57 8.32 -0.07 -8.55
CA LEU A 57 7.67 -0.87 -9.60
C LEU A 57 8.69 -1.42 -10.60
N PHE A 58 9.74 -0.67 -10.91
CA PHE A 58 10.84 -1.16 -11.73
C PHE A 58 11.58 -2.34 -11.07
N ILE A 59 11.91 -2.22 -9.78
CA ILE A 59 12.56 -3.31 -9.03
C ILE A 59 11.61 -4.51 -8.88
N ILE A 60 10.32 -4.28 -8.61
CA ILE A 60 9.31 -5.34 -8.56
C ILE A 60 9.24 -6.04 -9.91
N GLY A 61 9.21 -5.30 -11.02
CA GLY A 61 9.23 -5.83 -12.37
C GLY A 61 10.49 -6.63 -12.69
N LEU A 62 11.66 -6.15 -12.26
CA LEU A 62 12.94 -6.85 -12.45
C LEU A 62 13.02 -8.15 -11.62
N LYS A 63 12.42 -8.16 -10.42
CA LYS A 63 12.32 -9.34 -9.55
C LYS A 63 11.16 -10.28 -9.93
N LEU A 64 10.33 -9.91 -10.89
CA LEU A 64 9.12 -10.65 -11.24
C LEU A 64 9.47 -11.87 -12.10
N ASP A 65 9.16 -13.06 -11.60
CA ASP A 65 9.23 -14.28 -12.39
C ASP A 65 7.94 -14.47 -13.20
N LEU A 66 7.98 -14.07 -14.48
CA LEU A 66 6.86 -14.23 -15.41
C LEU A 66 6.43 -15.70 -15.57
N ARG A 67 7.36 -16.66 -15.49
CA ARG A 67 7.03 -18.09 -15.62
C ARG A 67 6.27 -18.58 -14.41
N SER A 68 6.61 -18.08 -13.22
CA SER A 68 5.85 -18.35 -12.00
C SER A 68 4.42 -17.82 -12.13
N LEU A 69 4.25 -16.56 -12.57
CA LEU A 69 2.93 -15.94 -12.77
C LEU A 69 2.03 -16.69 -13.75
N LEU A 70 2.59 -17.23 -14.84
CA LEU A 70 1.83 -17.98 -15.84
C LEU A 70 1.48 -19.41 -15.42
N ARG A 71 1.87 -19.86 -14.22
CA ARG A 71 1.51 -21.20 -13.74
C ARG A 71 0.00 -21.28 -13.46
N PRO A 72 -0.68 -22.31 -13.96
CA PRO A 72 -2.13 -22.49 -13.75
C PRO A 72 -2.50 -22.66 -12.26
N GLU A 73 -1.55 -23.08 -11.41
CA GLU A 73 -1.71 -23.17 -9.95
C GLU A 73 -1.98 -21.80 -9.30
N ILE A 74 -1.32 -20.74 -9.77
CA ILE A 74 -1.52 -19.38 -9.25
C ILE A 74 -2.89 -18.85 -9.68
N TYR A 75 -3.31 -19.15 -10.91
CA TYR A 75 -4.62 -18.78 -11.42
C TYR A 75 -5.75 -19.44 -10.62
N ARG A 76 -5.62 -20.72 -10.26
CA ARG A 76 -6.60 -21.40 -9.40
C ARG A 76 -6.70 -20.78 -8.01
N SER A 77 -5.56 -20.59 -7.34
CA SER A 77 -5.53 -20.01 -5.99
C SER A 77 -6.11 -18.59 -5.96
N THR A 78 -5.84 -17.79 -7.00
CA THR A 78 -6.36 -16.42 -7.12
C THR A 78 -7.87 -16.42 -7.36
N LEU A 79 -8.37 -17.31 -8.22
CA LEU A 79 -9.80 -17.46 -8.48
C LEU A 79 -10.56 -17.93 -7.24
N GLU A 80 -10.05 -18.93 -6.52
CA GLU A 80 -10.69 -19.46 -5.30
C GLU A 80 -10.78 -18.40 -4.21
N ASN A 81 -9.66 -17.73 -3.90
CA ASN A 81 -9.67 -16.66 -2.90
C ASN A 81 -10.50 -15.45 -3.34
N GLY A 82 -10.44 -15.07 -4.62
CA GLY A 82 -11.22 -13.96 -5.16
C GLY A 82 -12.72 -14.21 -5.08
N LEU A 83 -13.18 -15.40 -5.44
CA LEU A 83 -14.58 -15.81 -5.34
C LEU A 83 -15.03 -15.90 -3.87
N ALA A 84 -14.22 -16.48 -3.00
CA ALA A 84 -14.54 -16.59 -1.58
C ALA A 84 -14.69 -15.20 -0.93
N PHE A 85 -13.72 -14.30 -1.17
CA PHE A 85 -13.78 -12.94 -0.63
C PHE A 85 -14.98 -12.16 -1.20
N GLY A 86 -15.23 -12.27 -2.51
CA GLY A 86 -16.37 -11.64 -3.17
C GLY A 86 -17.72 -12.10 -2.61
N LEU A 87 -17.91 -13.40 -2.40
CA LEU A 87 -19.13 -13.95 -1.80
C LEU A 87 -19.33 -13.51 -0.36
N VAL A 88 -18.26 -13.47 0.45
CA VAL A 88 -18.33 -13.00 1.84
C VAL A 88 -18.78 -11.54 1.89
N VAL A 89 -18.19 -10.67 1.07
CA VAL A 89 -18.57 -9.25 1.00
C VAL A 89 -20.01 -9.09 0.50
N PHE A 90 -20.42 -9.85 -0.52
CA PHE A 90 -21.79 -9.83 -1.04
C PHE A 90 -22.82 -10.27 0.01
N CYS A 91 -22.53 -11.34 0.75
CA CYS A 91 -23.38 -11.83 1.83
C CYS A 91 -23.48 -10.81 2.98
N PHE A 92 -22.36 -10.18 3.36
CA PHE A 92 -22.35 -9.12 4.37
C PHE A 92 -23.18 -7.89 3.96
N LEU A 93 -23.27 -7.57 2.67
CA LEU A 93 -24.05 -6.43 2.18
C LEU A 93 -25.55 -6.71 2.11
N LEU A 94 -25.95 -7.98 2.04
CA LEU A 94 -27.35 -8.42 1.98
C LEU A 94 -28.00 -8.54 3.38
N VAL A 95 -27.19 -8.58 4.43
CA VAL A 95 -27.60 -8.57 5.85
C VAL A 95 -27.71 -7.13 6.35
#